data_AF-A0A1W0E6B0-F1
#
_entry.id   AF-A0A1W0E6B0-F1
#
_cell.length_a   1.000
_cell.length_b   1.000
_cell.length_c   1.000
_cell.angle_alpha   90.00
_cell.angle_beta   90.00
_cell.angle_gamma   90.00
#
_symmetry.space_group_name_H-M   'P 1'
#
loop_
_entity.id
_entity.type
_entity.pdbx_description
1 polymer ?
#
loop_
_entity_poly.entity_id
_entity_poly.type
_entity_poly.pdbx_seq_one_letter_code
_entity_poly.pdbx_strand_id
1 'polypeptide(L)'
;MTKNMAYFNINRHRELEAAVGILKLKKGERHSMQRVVEKIKKSPLQLNVLKELFKITQFPSTQTRNDLSLLINIPQRSIQVWFQNTRQASKKGSCDLHRNSYEIEPEDIPVFVLIAIIEKIKCEI
;
A
#
# COMPACT_ATOMS: atom_id res chain seq x y z
N MET A 1 17.88 -61.14 2.51
CA MET A 1 17.98 -59.78 1.93
C MET A 1 16.59 -59.16 1.86
N THR A 2 16.20 -58.34 2.85
CA THR A 2 15.20 -57.25 2.71
C THR A 2 15.29 -56.32 3.94
N LYS A 3 15.80 -55.12 3.66
CA LYS A 3 15.73 -53.80 4.32
C LYS A 3 15.13 -53.76 5.75
N ASN A 4 15.92 -53.37 6.75
CA ASN A 4 16.13 -51.98 7.19
C ASN A 4 14.82 -51.21 7.42
N MET A 5 14.46 -51.01 8.68
CA MET A 5 14.30 -49.67 9.26
C MET A 5 13.96 -49.79 10.74
N ALA A 6 14.99 -49.49 11.55
CA ALA A 6 14.93 -48.93 12.89
C ALA A 6 13.52 -48.77 13.47
N TYR A 7 13.27 -49.50 14.56
CA TYR A 7 12.35 -49.11 15.61
C TYR A 7 12.48 -47.61 15.84
N PHE A 8 11.55 -46.85 15.27
CA PHE A 8 11.46 -45.42 15.48
C PHE A 8 11.11 -45.26 16.96
N ASN A 9 12.09 -44.84 17.74
CA ASN A 9 11.98 -44.62 19.18
C ASN A 9 10.67 -43.86 19.46
N ILE A 10 9.70 -44.50 20.09
CA ILE A 10 8.33 -44.00 20.32
C ILE A 10 8.36 -42.62 21.00
N ASN A 11 9.39 -42.39 21.82
CA ASN A 11 9.62 -41.09 22.46
C ASN A 11 10.01 -40.02 21.43
N ARG A 12 10.89 -40.34 20.47
CA ARG A 12 11.18 -39.43 19.35
C ARG A 12 9.96 -39.15 18.47
N HIS A 13 9.07 -40.12 18.28
CA HIS A 13 7.87 -39.89 17.48
C HIS A 13 6.95 -38.87 18.17
N ARG A 14 6.70 -39.03 19.48
CA ARG A 14 5.92 -38.07 20.27
C ARG A 14 6.60 -36.70 20.37
N GLU A 15 7.92 -36.65 20.54
CA GLU A 15 8.69 -35.41 20.54
C GLU A 15 8.60 -34.70 19.18
N LEU A 16 8.66 -35.43 18.06
CA LEU A 16 8.51 -34.88 16.71
C LEU A 16 7.08 -34.39 16.45
N GLU A 17 6.07 -35.12 16.90
CA GLU A 17 4.67 -34.70 16.80
C GLU A 17 4.39 -33.44 17.63
N ALA A 18 4.94 -33.37 18.86
CA ALA A 18 4.86 -32.20 19.71
C ALA A 18 5.60 -31.00 19.10
N ALA A 19 6.80 -31.20 18.55
CA ALA A 19 7.56 -30.17 17.86
C ALA A 19 6.82 -29.66 16.61
N VAL A 20 6.23 -30.54 15.81
CA VAL A 20 5.38 -30.18 14.67
C VAL A 20 4.14 -29.42 15.13
N GLY A 21 3.54 -29.81 16.26
CA GLY A 21 2.43 -29.08 16.90
C GLY A 21 2.81 -27.66 17.28
N ILE A 22 3.95 -27.46 17.96
CA ILE A 22 4.47 -26.13 18.34
C ILE A 22 4.74 -25.26 17.10
N LEU A 23 5.34 -25.83 16.05
CA LEU A 23 5.58 -25.13 14.79
C LEU A 23 4.28 -24.77 14.05
N LYS A 24 3.23 -25.60 14.17
CA LYS A 24 1.89 -25.33 13.63
C LYS A 24 1.15 -24.26 14.44
N LEU A 25 1.34 -24.20 15.76
CA LEU A 25 0.80 -23.12 16.59
C LEU A 25 1.46 -21.78 16.25
N LYS A 26 2.79 -21.76 16.04
CA LYS A 26 3.49 -20.59 15.47
C LYS A 26 3.08 -20.26 14.03
N LYS A 27 2.43 -21.19 13.31
CA LYS A 27 1.89 -20.97 11.97
C LYS A 27 0.50 -20.33 12.01
N GLY A 28 -0.22 -20.42 13.14
CA GLY A 28 -1.44 -19.66 13.43
C GLY A 28 -1.19 -18.19 13.76
N GLU A 29 0.02 -17.83 14.21
CA GLU A 29 0.48 -16.43 14.34
C GLU A 29 0.98 -15.83 13.00
N ARG A 30 0.64 -16.44 11.86
CA ARG A 30 0.90 -15.84 10.53
C ARG A 30 -0.18 -14.84 10.10
N HIS A 31 -0.92 -14.25 11.04
CA HIS A 31 -1.70 -13.03 10.82
C HIS A 31 -1.24 -11.82 11.65
N SER A 32 -0.03 -11.86 12.23
CA SER A 32 0.58 -10.70 12.89
C SER A 32 2.04 -10.45 12.49
N MET A 33 2.52 -11.03 11.40
CA MET A 33 3.55 -10.33 10.60
C MET A 33 2.84 -9.39 9.64
N GLN A 34 2.14 -8.40 10.21
CA GLN A 34 2.12 -7.09 9.61
C GLN A 34 3.59 -6.75 9.46
N ARG A 35 4.13 -6.91 8.24
CA ARG A 35 5.43 -6.33 7.88
C ARG A 35 5.36 -4.93 8.45
N VAL A 36 6.12 -4.62 9.50
CA VAL A 36 6.26 -3.25 9.99
C VAL A 36 7.00 -2.56 8.85
N VAL A 37 6.26 -2.22 7.80
CA VAL A 37 6.72 -1.32 6.77
C VAL A 37 6.83 -0.03 7.53
N GLU A 38 8.04 0.26 7.98
CA GLU A 38 8.39 1.54 8.57
C GLU A 38 7.71 2.61 7.72
N LYS A 39 6.82 3.38 8.34
CA LYS A 39 5.98 4.32 7.61
C LYS A 39 6.88 5.42 7.09
N ILE A 40 7.37 5.27 5.85
CA ILE A 40 8.22 6.27 5.20
C ILE A 40 7.43 7.57 5.13
N LYS A 41 7.93 8.60 5.82
CA LYS A 41 7.39 9.95 5.76
C LYS A 41 7.69 10.51 4.36
N LYS A 42 6.67 11.09 3.71
CA LYS A 42 6.81 11.72 2.40
C LYS A 42 7.59 13.03 2.55
N SER A 43 8.47 13.35 1.59
CA SER A 43 9.18 14.63 1.56
C SER A 43 8.22 15.80 1.28
N PRO A 44 8.61 17.05 1.60
CA PRO A 44 7.80 18.23 1.27
C PRO A 44 7.46 18.32 -0.23
N LEU A 45 8.43 18.04 -1.11
CA LEU A 45 8.23 17.98 -2.55
C LEU A 45 7.17 16.95 -2.93
N GLN A 46 7.27 15.72 -2.41
CA GLN A 46 6.29 14.66 -2.69
C GLN A 46 4.89 15.04 -2.22
N LEU A 47 4.77 15.68 -1.06
CA LEU A 47 3.48 16.15 -0.54
C LEU A 47 2.88 17.28 -1.38
N ASN A 48 3.71 18.23 -1.82
CA ASN A 48 3.26 19.34 -2.65
C ASN A 48 2.80 18.85 -4.02
N VAL A 49 3.50 17.90 -4.63
CA VAL A 49 3.09 17.31 -5.92
C VAL A 49 1.74 16.63 -5.79
N LEU A 50 1.54 15.85 -4.71
CA LEU A 50 0.25 15.20 -4.45
C LEU A 50 -0.88 16.21 -4.23
N LYS A 51 -0.62 17.34 -3.57
CA LYS A 51 -1.60 18.41 -3.37
C LYS A 51 -1.96 19.12 -4.67
N GLU A 52 -0.99 19.47 -5.50
CA GLU A 52 -1.26 20.11 -6.79
C GLU A 52 -2.05 19.17 -7.71
N LEU A 53 -1.69 17.88 -7.76
CA LEU A 53 -2.48 16.89 -8.51
C LEU A 53 -3.90 16.75 -7.97
N PHE A 54 -4.09 16.79 -6.64
CA PHE A 54 -5.42 16.72 -6.02
C PHE A 54 -6.34 17.89 -6.39
N LYS A 55 -5.77 19.06 -6.73
CA LYS A 55 -6.54 20.20 -7.25
C LYS A 55 -7.04 19.95 -8.68
N ILE A 56 -6.32 19.15 -9.46
CA ILE A 56 -6.69 18.78 -10.84
C ILE A 56 -7.71 17.63 -10.80
N THR A 57 -7.37 16.53 -10.12
CA THR A 57 -8.25 15.37 -9.99
C THR A 57 -8.17 14.76 -8.60
N GLN A 58 -9.33 14.52 -7.98
CA GLN A 58 -9.41 13.85 -6.69
C GLN A 58 -9.39 12.31 -6.83
N PHE A 59 -9.54 11.80 -8.06
CA PHE A 59 -9.68 10.38 -8.38
C PHE A 59 -8.73 10.00 -9.53
N PRO A 60 -7.40 10.06 -9.30
CA PRO A 60 -6.45 9.68 -10.33
C PRO A 60 -6.56 8.19 -10.66
N SER A 61 -6.42 7.88 -11.95
CA SER A 61 -6.44 6.51 -12.44
C SER A 61 -5.30 5.63 -11.93
N THR A 62 -5.39 4.32 -12.18
CA THR A 62 -4.28 3.41 -11.87
C THR A 62 -3.03 3.77 -12.67
N GLN A 63 -3.18 4.13 -13.94
CA GLN A 63 -2.07 4.55 -14.80
C GLN A 63 -1.41 5.83 -14.27
N THR A 64 -2.20 6.87 -14.00
CA THR A 64 -1.72 8.13 -13.42
C THR A 64 -0.95 7.92 -12.13
N ARG A 65 -1.42 7.02 -11.26
CA ARG A 65 -0.74 6.70 -9.99
C ARG A 65 0.56 5.92 -10.21
N ASN A 66 0.62 5.05 -11.21
CA ASN A 66 1.86 4.35 -11.59
C ASN A 66 2.89 5.32 -12.14
N ASP A 67 2.49 6.20 -13.06
CA ASP A 67 3.38 7.20 -13.65
C ASP A 67 3.93 8.14 -12.57
N LEU A 68 3.06 8.64 -11.69
CA LEU A 68 3.48 9.46 -10.56
C LEU A 68 4.40 8.71 -9.59
N SER A 69 4.15 7.41 -9.35
CA SER A 69 4.99 6.55 -8.50
C SER A 69 6.42 6.51 -9.00
N LEU A 70 6.62 6.45 -10.32
CA LEU A 70 7.94 6.47 -10.96
C LEU A 70 8.58 7.86 -10.85
N LEU A 71 7.80 8.92 -11.10
CA LEU A 71 8.33 10.29 -11.17
C LEU A 71 8.79 10.85 -9.82
N ILE A 72 8.11 10.54 -8.70
CA ILE A 72 8.45 11.07 -7.36
C ILE A 72 9.01 10.01 -6.41
N ASN A 73 9.27 8.80 -6.93
CA ASN A 73 9.85 7.65 -6.23
C ASN A 73 9.13 7.30 -4.91
N ILE A 74 7.81 7.16 -4.97
CA ILE A 74 7.01 6.63 -3.85
C ILE A 74 6.10 5.51 -4.34
N PRO A 75 5.78 4.49 -3.53
CA PRO A 75 4.93 3.39 -3.98
C PRO A 75 3.54 3.85 -4.44
N GLN A 76 3.04 3.30 -5.55
CA GLN A 76 1.66 3.53 -6.04
C GLN A 76 0.61 3.35 -4.94
N ARG A 77 0.77 2.35 -4.06
CA ARG A 77 -0.13 2.13 -2.92
C ARG A 77 -0.11 3.29 -1.93
N SER A 78 1.05 3.90 -1.70
CA SER A 78 1.21 5.08 -0.84
C SER A 78 0.50 6.32 -1.42
N ILE A 79 0.48 6.46 -2.76
CA ILE A 79 -0.28 7.50 -3.46
C ILE A 79 -1.77 7.24 -3.29
N GLN A 80 -2.23 6.02 -3.59
CA GLN A 80 -3.64 5.64 -3.42
C GLN A 80 -4.17 5.91 -2.01
N VAL A 81 -3.43 5.49 -0.97
CA VAL A 81 -3.82 5.72 0.43
C VAL A 81 -3.83 7.21 0.76
N TRP A 82 -2.88 7.98 0.23
CA TRP A 82 -2.88 9.43 0.44
C TRP A 82 -4.14 10.07 -0.13
N PHE A 83 -4.52 9.77 -1.39
CA PHE A 83 -5.74 10.30 -2.00
C PHE A 83 -7.01 9.86 -1.24
N GLN A 84 -7.06 8.61 -0.74
CA GLN A 84 -8.16 8.13 0.09
C GLN A 84 -8.30 8.94 1.39
N ASN A 85 -7.19 9.11 2.12
CA ASN A 85 -7.16 9.85 3.38
C ASN A 85 -7.48 11.33 3.18
N THR A 86 -6.94 11.94 2.13
CA THR A 86 -7.20 13.36 1.80
C THR A 86 -8.69 13.58 1.52
N ARG A 87 -9.34 12.71 0.73
CA ARG A 87 -10.79 12.81 0.50
C ARG A 87 -11.61 12.62 1.77
N GLN A 88 -11.24 11.68 2.63
CA GLN A 88 -11.92 11.48 3.92
C GLN A 88 -11.81 12.73 4.80
N ALA A 89 -10.65 13.38 4.84
CA ALA A 89 -10.45 14.62 5.57
C ALA A 89 -11.30 15.78 4.99
N SER A 90 -11.37 15.91 3.66
CA SER A 90 -12.19 16.94 2.99
C SER A 90 -13.69 16.79 3.27
N LYS A 91 -14.19 15.55 3.40
CA LYS A 91 -15.60 15.26 3.72
C LYS A 91 -15.98 15.58 5.17
N LYS A 92 -15.03 15.59 6.11
CA LYS A 92 -15.33 15.76 7.53
C LYS A 92 -15.64 17.22 7.91
N GLY A 93 -15.37 18.19 7.03
CA GLY A 93 -15.64 19.62 7.25
C GLY A 93 -16.85 20.19 6.52
N SER A 94 -17.49 19.43 5.63
CA SER A 94 -18.66 19.84 4.86
C SER A 94 -19.77 18.81 5.03
N CYS A 95 -20.72 19.11 5.90
CA CYS A 95 -21.99 18.40 5.95
C CYS A 95 -22.88 18.82 4.77
N ASP A 96 -22.40 18.65 3.53
CA ASP A 96 -23.20 18.91 2.34
C ASP A 96 -23.72 17.59 1.78
N LEU A 97 -24.94 17.27 2.19
CA LEU A 97 -25.83 16.38 1.45
C LEU A 97 -26.14 17.07 0.11
N HIS A 98 -25.30 16.89 -0.91
CA HIS A 98 -25.67 16.69 -2.32
C HIS A 98 -24.48 16.95 -3.27
N ARG A 99 -23.99 15.90 -3.94
CA ARG A 99 -23.86 15.91 -5.41
C ARG A 99 -23.70 14.47 -5.93
N ASN A 100 -24.64 14.08 -6.78
CA ASN A 100 -24.76 12.82 -7.52
C ASN A 100 -23.62 11.81 -7.45
N SER A 101 -23.97 10.61 -6.98
CA SER A 101 -23.26 9.34 -7.04
C SER A 101 -23.14 8.74 -8.45
N TYR A 102 -23.19 9.55 -9.51
CA TYR A 102 -23.04 9.07 -10.88
C TYR A 102 -21.60 9.33 -11.34
N GLU A 103 -20.82 8.25 -11.44
CA GLU A 103 -19.57 8.11 -12.22
C GLU A 103 -18.47 9.15 -11.96
N ILE A 104 -17.75 9.04 -10.84
CA ILE A 104 -16.41 9.63 -10.77
C ILE A 104 -15.43 8.62 -11.37
N GLU A 105 -15.32 8.63 -12.69
CA GLU A 105 -14.39 7.76 -13.40
C GLU A 105 -12.94 8.16 -13.07
N PRO A 106 -12.04 7.17 -12.90
CA PRO A 106 -10.62 7.44 -12.74
C PRO A 106 -10.07 8.16 -13.96
N GLU A 107 -9.68 9.42 -13.80
CA GLU A 107 -9.18 10.23 -14.90
C GLU A 107 -7.70 9.89 -15.18
N ASP A 108 -7.38 9.58 -16.45
CA ASP A 108 -6.02 9.38 -16.92
C ASP A 108 -5.38 10.75 -17.20
N ILE A 109 -4.51 11.19 -16.29
CA ILE A 109 -3.77 12.43 -16.45
C ILE A 109 -2.53 12.17 -17.32
N PRO A 110 -2.37 12.89 -18.45
CA PRO A 110 -1.20 12.73 -19.29
C PRO A 110 0.11 13.01 -18.53
N VAL A 111 1.14 12.23 -18.84
CA VAL A 111 2.45 12.31 -18.17
C VAL A 111 3.06 13.72 -18.26
N PHE A 112 2.84 14.45 -19.36
CA PHE A 112 3.36 15.82 -19.50
C PHE A 112 2.81 16.79 -18.43
N VAL A 113 1.56 16.59 -17.99
CA VAL A 113 0.96 17.39 -16.91
C VAL A 113 1.61 17.04 -15.57
N LEU A 114 1.86 15.75 -15.32
CA LEU A 114 2.55 15.30 -14.11
C LEU A 114 3.97 15.88 -14.03
N ILE A 115 4.71 15.88 -15.15
CA ILE A 115 6.04 16.49 -15.23
C ILE A 115 5.95 18.00 -14.98
N ALA A 116 4.99 18.69 -15.59
CA ALA A 116 4.83 20.13 -15.40
C ALA A 116 4.58 20.51 -13.93
N ILE A 117 3.77 19.73 -13.21
CA ILE A 117 3.54 19.92 -11.76
C ILE A 117 4.85 19.76 -10.97
N ILE A 118 5.61 18.70 -11.28
CA ILE A 118 6.85 18.39 -10.57
C ILE A 118 7.91 19.47 -10.80
N GLU A 119 8.09 19.90 -12.05
CA GLU A 119 9.04 20.96 -12.40
C GLU A 119 8.66 22.29 -11.75
N LYS A 120 7.36 22.65 -11.77
CA LYS A 120 6.87 23.83 -11.05
C LYS A 120 7.25 23.80 -9.57
N ILE A 121 7.03 22.68 -8.89
CA ILE A 121 7.30 22.56 -7.45
C ILE A 121 8.80 22.55 -7.14
N LYS A 122 9.63 21.95 -8.01
CA LYS A 122 11.09 22.01 -7.85
C LYS A 122 11.62 23.44 -7.93
N CYS A 123 11.01 24.30 -8.73
CA CYS A 123 11.40 25.71 -8.84
C CYS A 123 10.98 26.56 -7.63
N GLU A 124 10.05 26.09 -6.80
CA GLU A 124 9.53 26.81 -5.63
C GLU A 124 10.26 26.46 -4.32
N ILE A 125 11.19 25.50 -4.33
CA ILE A 125 11.97 25.01 -3.17
C ILE A 125 13.44 25.36 -3.36
#